data_AF-A0A2I3CPM7-F1
#
_entry.id   AF-A0A2I3CPM7-F1
#
_cell.length_a   1.000
_cell.length_b   1.000
_cell.length_c   1.000
_cell.angle_alpha   90.00
_cell.angle_beta   90.00
_cell.angle_gamma   90.00
#
_symmetry.space_group_name_H-M   'P 1'
#
loop_
_entity.id
_entity.type
_entity.pdbx_description
1 polymer ?
#
loop_
_entity_poly.entity_id
_entity_poly.type
_entity_poly.pdbx_seq_one_letter_code
_entity_poly.pdbx_strand_id
1 'polypeptide(L)'
;MDIGFFCLLKGFHITPHLSAALTSIKETAWLPYVKRSCHRGDWQALALEESHRKAYYPNYLLLSEFTGLELFLSQFFCPILSVRFMKLEPGAEIL
;
A
#
# COMPACT_ATOMS: atom_id res chain seq x y z
N MET A 1 -13.60 5.59 -18.30
CA MET A 1 -12.30 5.61 -17.59
C MET A 1 -12.03 4.16 -17.24
N ASP A 2 -11.23 3.47 -18.04
CA ASP A 2 -10.95 2.05 -17.81
C ASP A 2 -10.11 1.92 -16.54
N ILE A 3 -10.68 1.30 -15.52
CA ILE A 3 -9.94 0.91 -14.32
C ILE A 3 -9.17 -0.36 -14.69
N GLY A 4 -7.99 -0.18 -15.29
CA GLY A 4 -7.08 -1.29 -15.55
C GLY A 4 -6.46 -1.78 -14.25
N PHE A 5 -6.68 -3.06 -13.91
CA PHE A 5 -5.92 -3.72 -12.86
C PHE A 5 -4.57 -4.15 -13.42
N PHE A 6 -3.52 -3.38 -13.15
CA PHE A 6 -2.16 -3.76 -13.51
C PHE A 6 -1.56 -4.57 -12.36
N CYS A 7 -1.53 -5.89 -12.50
CA CYS A 7 -0.76 -6.74 -11.61
C CYS A 7 0.71 -6.65 -12.04
N LEU A 8 1.51 -5.89 -11.28
CA LEU A 8 2.94 -5.73 -11.55
C LEU A 8 3.70 -6.97 -11.06
N LEU A 9 3.49 -8.09 -11.76
CA LEU A 9 4.17 -9.37 -11.52
C LEU A 9 5.62 -9.39 -12.02
N LYS A 10 6.04 -8.36 -12.77
CA LYS A 10 7.40 -8.26 -13.30
C LYS A 10 8.02 -6.92 -12.92
N GLY A 11 9.01 -6.95 -12.02
CA GLY A 11 9.92 -5.82 -11.76
C GLY A 11 10.01 -5.35 -10.31
N PHE A 12 9.01 -5.62 -9.46
CA PHE A 12 9.07 -5.25 -8.04
C PHE A 12 9.41 -6.48 -7.19
N HIS A 13 10.68 -6.58 -6.81
CA HIS A 13 11.15 -7.64 -5.91
C HIS A 13 11.09 -7.16 -4.46
N ILE A 14 10.57 -8.00 -3.56
CA ILE A 14 10.69 -7.75 -2.13
C ILE A 14 12.15 -7.91 -1.75
N THR A 15 12.85 -6.80 -1.58
CA THR A 15 14.23 -6.80 -1.09
C THR A 15 14.25 -7.08 0.41
N PRO A 16 15.36 -7.60 0.97
CA PRO A 16 15.52 -7.75 2.41
C PRO A 16 15.29 -6.43 3.17
N HIS A 17 15.68 -5.30 2.59
CA HIS A 17 15.45 -3.98 3.17
C HIS A 17 13.96 -3.62 3.21
N LEU A 18 13.22 -3.87 2.12
CA LEU A 18 11.76 -3.66 2.11
C LEU A 18 11.08 -4.57 3.14
N SER A 19 11.50 -5.84 3.23
CA SER A 19 10.99 -6.78 4.22
C SER A 19 11.23 -6.29 5.65
N ALA A 20 12.44 -5.82 5.96
CA ALA A 20 12.77 -5.30 7.29
C ALA A 20 11.93 -4.05 7.63
N ALA A 21 11.79 -3.14 6.67
CA ALA A 21 10.99 -1.93 6.84
C ALA A 21 9.49 -2.24 7.03
N LEU A 22 8.96 -3.25 6.32
CA LEU A 22 7.59 -3.72 6.55
C LEU A 22 7.41 -4.31 7.95
N THR A 23 8.39 -5.06 8.46
CA THR A 23 8.33 -5.63 9.81
C THR A 23 8.52 -4.60 10.94
N SER A 24 9.12 -3.44 10.66
CA SER A 24 9.27 -2.37 11.65
C SER A 24 8.03 -1.48 11.78
N ILE A 25 7.05 -1.62 10.88
CA ILE A 25 5.77 -0.90 10.99
C ILE A 25 5.06 -1.36 12.27
N LYS A 26 4.74 -0.42 13.15
CA LYS A 26 3.98 -0.71 14.38
C LYS A 26 2.60 -1.26 14.05
N GLU A 27 2.17 -2.30 14.75
CA GLU A 27 0.83 -2.90 14.57
C GLU A 27 -0.31 -1.89 14.71
N THR A 28 -0.15 -0.87 15.54
CA THR A 28 -1.14 0.22 15.71
C THR A 28 -1.36 1.08 14.46
N ALA A 29 -0.46 1.02 13.48
CA ALA A 29 -0.61 1.73 12.22
C ALA A 29 -1.58 1.01 11.26
N TRP A 30 -1.78 -0.29 11.45
CA TRP A 30 -2.66 -1.11 10.61
C TRP A 30 -4.12 -0.98 11.07
N LEU A 31 -4.95 -0.41 10.19
CA LEU A 31 -6.37 -0.20 10.48
C LEU A 31 -7.24 -1.27 9.80
N PRO A 32 -8.36 -1.68 10.40
CA PRO A 32 -9.32 -2.57 9.72
C PRO A 32 -9.75 -1.99 8.37
N TYR A 33 -9.71 -2.81 7.31
CA TYR A 33 -10.11 -2.36 5.98
C TYR A 33 -11.63 -2.11 5.93
N VAL A 34 -12.03 -0.88 5.57
CA VAL A 34 -13.39 -0.36 5.80
C VAL A 34 -14.44 -0.95 4.84
N LYS A 35 -14.05 -1.44 3.66
CA LYS A 35 -14.99 -1.91 2.63
C LYS A 35 -15.35 -3.40 2.75
N ARG A 36 -16.01 -3.77 3.85
CA ARG A 36 -16.44 -5.17 4.16
C ARG A 36 -17.37 -5.82 3.13
N SER A 37 -18.00 -5.06 2.25
CA SER A 37 -18.88 -5.60 1.22
C SER A 37 -18.16 -6.34 0.08
N CYS A 38 -16.84 -6.20 -0.02
CA CYS A 38 -16.05 -6.66 -1.17
C CYS A 38 -14.98 -7.69 -0.78
N HIS A 39 -14.98 -8.17 0.47
CA HIS A 39 -14.00 -9.13 0.95
C HIS A 39 -14.58 -9.98 2.09
N ARG A 40 -14.00 -11.16 2.30
CA ARG A 40 -14.21 -12.01 3.48
C ARG A 40 -12.93 -12.14 4.28
N GLY A 41 -13.09 -12.47 5.56
CA GLY A 41 -11.98 -12.61 6.51
C GLY A 41 -11.43 -11.28 7.01
N ASP A 42 -10.32 -11.35 7.74
CA ASP A 42 -9.72 -10.19 8.37
C ASP A 42 -8.70 -9.51 7.44
N TRP A 43 -8.96 -8.24 7.18
CA TRP A 43 -8.16 -7.38 6.33
C TRP A 43 -7.73 -6.16 7.13
N GLN A 44 -6.44 -5.88 7.08
CA GLN A 44 -5.88 -4.64 7.59
C GLN A 44 -5.27 -3.85 6.43
N ALA A 45 -5.36 -2.52 6.51
CA ALA A 45 -4.74 -1.63 5.56
C ALA A 45 -3.97 -0.52 6.27
N LEU A 46 -2.81 -0.19 5.70
CA LEU A 46 -2.02 0.98 6.05
C LEU A 46 -2.01 1.91 4.85
N ALA A 47 -2.65 3.08 4.97
CA ALA A 47 -2.60 4.11 3.95
C ALA A 47 -1.27 4.88 4.04
N LEU A 48 -0.48 4.81 2.96
CA LEU A 48 0.76 5.57 2.78
C LEU A 48 0.48 6.89 2.04
N GLU A 49 -0.48 6.87 1.12
CA GLU A 49 -0.89 8.02 0.30
C GLU A 49 -2.41 7.97 0.05
N GLU A 50 -3.07 9.12 0.19
CA GLU A 50 -4.52 9.37 0.06
C GLU A 50 -4.82 10.88 -0.15
N SER A 51 -4.82 11.36 -1.43
CA SER A 51 -4.98 12.78 -1.90
C SER A 51 -3.84 13.43 -2.74
N HIS A 52 -4.22 14.23 -3.72
CA HIS A 52 -3.30 14.96 -4.62
C HIS A 52 -2.34 15.99 -3.97
N ARG A 53 -2.31 16.14 -2.63
CA ARG A 53 -1.58 17.22 -1.95
C ARG A 53 -0.68 16.68 -0.81
N LYS A 54 0.64 16.74 -1.05
CA LYS A 54 1.71 16.33 -0.10
C LYS A 54 1.55 16.88 1.34
N ALA A 55 0.98 18.08 1.49
CA ALA A 55 0.81 18.75 2.78
C ALA A 55 -0.26 18.15 3.72
N TYR A 56 -1.11 17.25 3.25
CA TYR A 56 -2.20 16.65 4.05
C TYR A 56 -1.84 15.26 4.61
N TYR A 57 -0.57 14.87 4.56
CA TYR A 57 -0.16 13.50 4.87
C TYR A 57 0.64 13.35 6.15
N PRO A 58 0.04 12.75 7.20
CA PRO A 58 0.81 12.32 8.37
C PRO A 58 1.76 11.16 8.06
N ASN A 59 1.47 10.33 7.04
CA ASN A 59 2.23 9.10 6.74
C ASN A 59 3.18 9.22 5.53
N TYR A 60 3.38 10.42 4.95
CA TYR A 60 4.35 10.60 3.86
C TYR A 60 5.78 10.28 4.30
N LEU A 61 6.10 10.54 5.57
CA LEU A 61 7.38 10.15 6.17
C LEU A 61 7.60 8.63 6.12
N LEU A 62 6.55 7.83 6.36
CA LEU A 62 6.62 6.38 6.22
C LEU A 62 6.91 5.99 4.77
N LEU A 63 6.34 6.65 3.76
CA LEU A 63 6.66 6.36 2.35
C LEU A 63 8.14 6.61 2.03
N SER A 64 8.75 7.65 2.60
CA SER A 64 10.17 7.97 2.39
C SER A 64 11.13 6.93 3.00
N GLU A 65 10.67 6.13 3.98
CA GLU A 65 11.43 4.99 4.51
C GLU A 65 11.50 3.81 3.52
N PHE A 66 10.67 3.84 2.47
CA PHE A 66 10.64 2.83 1.41
C PHE A 66 11.17 3.38 0.09
N THR A 67 12.46 3.71 0.01
CA THR A 67 13.08 4.31 -1.19
C THR A 67 12.83 3.50 -2.47
N GLY A 68 12.82 2.16 -2.40
CA GLY A 68 12.51 1.31 -3.55
C GLY A 68 11.05 1.44 -4.02
N LEU A 69 10.11 1.67 -3.10
CA LEU A 69 8.71 1.92 -3.42
C LEU A 69 8.54 3.31 -4.01
N GLU A 70 9.20 4.33 -3.46
CA GLU A 70 9.15 5.70 -4.01
C GLU A 70 9.70 5.75 -5.45
N LEU A 71 10.85 5.10 -5.70
CA LEU A 71 11.42 4.97 -7.04
C LEU A 71 10.47 4.26 -8.01
N PHE A 72 9.82 3.18 -7.58
CA PHE A 72 8.83 2.47 -8.39
C PHE A 72 7.60 3.33 -8.70
N LEU A 73 7.04 4.01 -7.70
CA LEU A 73 5.88 4.90 -7.85
C LEU A 73 6.19 6.09 -8.78
N SER A 74 7.43 6.56 -8.82
CA SER A 74 7.85 7.62 -9.75
C SER A 74 7.85 7.21 -11.23
N GLN A 75 7.79 5.91 -11.54
CA GLN A 75 7.77 5.41 -12.93
C GLN A 75 6.39 5.56 -13.59
N PHE A 76 5.34 5.82 -12.81
CA PHE A 76 4.00 5.98 -13.34
C PHE A 76 3.83 7.38 -13.95
N PHE A 77 3.41 7.44 -15.21
CA PHE A 77 3.13 8.68 -15.92
C PHE A 77 1.78 9.31 -15.56
N CYS A 78 1.04 8.74 -14.60
CA CYS A 78 -0.25 9.22 -14.16
C CYS A 78 -0.23 9.65 -12.68
N PRO A 79 -1.15 10.55 -12.26
CA PRO A 79 -1.29 10.88 -10.85
C PRO A 79 -1.70 9.65 -10.03
N ILE A 80 -0.90 9.31 -9.02
CA ILE A 80 -1.24 8.29 -8.04
C ILE A 80 -2.24 8.89 -7.06
N LEU A 81 -3.40 8.24 -6.93
CA LEU A 81 -4.49 8.72 -6.07
C LEU A 81 -4.41 8.18 -4.64
N SER A 82 -3.89 6.96 -4.51
CA SER A 82 -3.68 6.33 -3.22
C SER A 82 -2.64 5.22 -3.29
N VAL A 83 -1.85 5.08 -2.23
CA VAL A 83 -0.94 3.97 -2.00
C VAL A 83 -1.25 3.39 -0.64
N ARG A 84 -1.42 2.07 -0.58
CA ARG A 84 -1.73 1.37 0.66
C ARG A 84 -1.03 0.02 0.70
N PHE A 85 -0.53 -0.37 1.87
CA PHE A 85 -0.25 -1.77 2.14
C PHE A 85 -1.53 -2.44 2.62
N MET A 86 -1.77 -3.66 2.16
CA MET A 86 -2.88 -4.50 2.61
C MET A 86 -2.30 -5.78 3.20
N LYS A 87 -2.72 -6.11 4.41
CA LYS A 87 -2.38 -7.33 5.12
C LYS A 87 -3.64 -8.18 5.21
N LEU A 88 -3.58 -9.36 4.63
CA LEU A 88 -4.67 -10.33 4.57
C LEU A 88 -4.30 -11.45 5.53
N GLU A 89 -5.17 -11.73 6.50
CA GLU A 89 -4.98 -12.89 7.36
C GLU A 89 -5.30 -14.19 6.61
N PRO A 90 -4.76 -15.34 7.05
CA PRO A 90 -5.07 -16.63 6.42
C PRO A 90 -6.57 -16.89 6.32
N GLY A 91 -7.04 -17.26 5.12
CA GLY A 91 -8.46 -17.49 4.84
C GLY A 91 -9.25 -16.25 4.43
N ALA A 92 -8.58 -15.08 4.31
CA ALA A 92 -9.19 -13.88 3.78
C ALA A 92 -9.27 -13.90 2.24
N GLU A 93 -10.37 -13.39 1.68
CA GLU A 93 -10.70 -13.48 0.25
C GLU A 93 -11.15 -12.13 -0.33
N ILE A 94 -10.80 -11.84 -1.58
CA ILE A 94 -11.42 -10.78 -2.38
C ILE A 94 -12.64 -11.38 -3.05
N LEU A 95 -13.80 -10.73 -2.90
CA LEU A 95 -15.07 -11.16 -3.51
C LEU A 95 -15.33 -10.47 -4.85
#